data_AF-A0A6M0P1P8-F1
#
_entry.id   AF-A0A6M0P1P8-F1
#
_cell.length_a   1.000
_cell.length_b   1.000
_cell.length_c   1.000
_cell.angle_alpha   90.00
_cell.angle_beta   90.00
_cell.angle_gamma   90.00
#
_symmetry.space_group_name_H-M   'P 1'
#
loop_
_entity.id
_entity.type
_entity.pdbx_description
1 polymer ?
#
loop_
_entity_poly.entity_id
_entity_poly.type
_entity_poly.pdbx_seq_one_letter_code
_entity_poly.pdbx_strand_id
1 'polypeptide(L)'
;MLKVENVSAGYQSKNILHDISFSVKKGEFFGVIGPNGSGKTTLLKLISRMLPLHQGEIFVKNCRLADISVKKLAQIIAVLPQHFSEVFSYTVKETVALGRYAHQKGWFQSWSKEDEKAVQAAMKKTGVQQFEQQLIQYLSGGERQRVYLAQALAQQPDILLLDEPTNHLDLSHQKDLLDRLKQMTKMQGLTVIAVFHDLNLAALYCDRLLLVHKGTAKKIGLTDEVLIQSDIQQVYQTDIIRQAHPTIAKNQMLLIPSIEEDEHETIISEKAVVEYHDRLIVLAPIPLRTMSSIKGAAIGWYQTFVNMFMNEEGAQSFSDYSPVDMKKTIIMRQQNQDRNKIYRYVNLGESSVFFMITGTKRDAIHIWIFVNGKISDDAYIHGIVAATEAKTRILFEHHLPASQQRCSISIAATQQGIQIDSEELYNIIDQHVCDCTEQLLNQE
;
A
#
# COMPACT_ATOMS: atom_id res chain seq x y z
N MET A 1 14.00 9.69 -25.01
CA MET A 1 13.52 8.52 -25.77
C MET A 1 12.23 8.86 -26.48
N LEU A 2 11.23 9.34 -25.73
CA LEU A 2 9.99 9.94 -26.23
C LEU A 2 9.91 11.39 -25.75
N LYS A 3 9.45 12.30 -26.60
CA LYS A 3 9.10 13.69 -26.23
C LYS A 3 7.73 14.01 -26.81
N VAL A 4 6.86 14.61 -26.01
CA VAL A 4 5.51 15.05 -26.37
C VAL A 4 5.47 16.54 -26.08
N GLU A 5 5.13 17.35 -27.07
CA GLU A 5 5.17 18.82 -26.99
C GLU A 5 3.83 19.42 -27.42
N ASN A 6 3.18 20.08 -26.46
CA ASN A 6 1.95 20.85 -26.64
C ASN A 6 0.83 20.08 -27.36
N VAL A 7 0.71 18.80 -27.04
CA VAL A 7 -0.20 17.91 -27.76
C VAL A 7 -1.64 18.15 -27.32
N SER A 8 -2.48 18.49 -28.30
CA SER A 8 -3.94 18.49 -28.16
C SER A 8 -4.54 17.61 -29.24
N ALA A 9 -5.40 16.68 -28.84
CA ALA A 9 -6.05 15.76 -29.77
C ALA A 9 -7.26 15.07 -29.13
N GLY A 10 -8.04 14.39 -29.95
CA GLY A 10 -9.17 13.59 -29.50
C GLY A 10 -9.84 12.89 -30.66
N TYR A 11 -11.14 12.67 -30.54
CA TYR A 11 -11.91 11.94 -31.55
C TYR A 11 -12.74 12.94 -32.35
N GLN A 12 -12.68 12.81 -33.68
CA GLN A 12 -13.37 13.71 -34.61
C GLN A 12 -12.98 15.18 -34.33
N SER A 13 -13.93 16.07 -34.08
CA SER A 13 -13.70 17.49 -33.77
C SER A 13 -13.51 17.77 -32.27
N LYS A 14 -13.66 16.77 -31.39
CA LYS A 14 -13.60 16.98 -29.94
C LYS A 14 -12.22 16.63 -29.40
N ASN A 15 -11.51 17.64 -28.89
CA ASN A 15 -10.28 17.42 -28.13
C ASN A 15 -10.60 16.76 -26.78
N ILE A 16 -9.91 15.66 -26.49
CA ILE A 16 -9.94 14.97 -25.20
C ILE A 16 -8.70 15.33 -24.38
N LEU A 17 -7.58 15.59 -25.06
CA LEU A 17 -6.34 16.07 -24.47
C LEU A 17 -6.09 17.51 -24.89
N HIS A 18 -5.56 18.29 -23.95
CA HIS A 18 -5.32 19.72 -24.07
C HIS A 18 -3.91 20.05 -23.57
N ASP A 19 -3.06 20.49 -24.49
CA ASP A 19 -1.72 21.03 -24.23
C ASP A 19 -0.85 20.14 -23.32
N ILE A 20 -0.75 18.85 -23.65
CA ILE A 20 0.07 17.91 -22.88
C ILE A 20 1.52 17.96 -23.38
N SER A 21 2.44 18.22 -22.44
CA SER A 21 3.88 18.20 -22.69
C SER A 21 4.63 17.35 -21.66
N PHE A 22 5.43 16.40 -22.12
CA PHE A 22 6.32 15.61 -21.26
C PHE A 22 7.39 14.86 -22.04
N SER A 23 8.33 14.24 -21.33
CA SER A 23 9.35 13.38 -21.93
C SER A 23 9.60 12.13 -21.10
N VAL A 24 9.91 11.04 -21.80
CA VAL A 24 10.30 9.75 -21.23
C VAL A 24 11.73 9.42 -21.67
N LYS A 25 12.59 9.10 -20.71
CA LYS A 25 13.98 8.69 -20.88
C LYS A 25 14.06 7.22 -21.30
N LYS A 26 15.19 6.82 -21.88
CA LYS A 26 15.41 5.42 -22.25
C LYS A 26 15.56 4.58 -20.98
N GLY A 27 14.92 3.42 -20.92
CA GLY A 27 14.98 2.56 -19.74
C GLY A 27 14.23 3.13 -18.53
N GLU A 28 13.25 4.01 -18.75
CA GLU A 28 12.37 4.54 -17.71
C GLU A 28 11.06 3.74 -17.69
N PHE A 29 10.57 3.43 -16.48
CA PHE A 29 9.20 2.95 -16.27
C PHE A 29 8.33 4.16 -15.93
N PHE A 30 7.60 4.67 -16.92
CA PHE A 30 6.79 5.88 -16.80
C PHE A 30 5.31 5.53 -16.64
N GLY A 31 4.69 5.98 -15.57
CA GLY A 31 3.27 5.75 -15.29
C GLY A 31 2.41 6.93 -15.72
N VAL A 32 1.25 6.64 -16.29
CA VAL A 32 0.18 7.62 -16.53
C VAL A 32 -0.99 7.27 -15.63
N ILE A 33 -1.32 8.18 -14.71
CA ILE A 33 -2.41 8.01 -13.74
C ILE A 33 -3.45 9.11 -13.92
N GLY A 34 -4.64 8.87 -13.38
CA GLY A 34 -5.76 9.81 -13.37
C GLY A 34 -7.10 9.08 -13.40
N PRO A 35 -8.22 9.79 -13.17
CA PRO A 35 -9.55 9.20 -13.15
C PRO A 35 -9.97 8.64 -14.52
N ASN A 36 -11.08 7.90 -14.54
CA ASN A 36 -11.70 7.47 -15.78
C ASN A 36 -12.11 8.67 -16.63
N GLY A 37 -11.96 8.53 -17.96
CA GLY A 37 -12.25 9.62 -18.90
C GLY A 37 -11.24 10.76 -18.91
N SER A 38 -10.13 10.70 -18.16
CA SER A 38 -9.12 11.76 -18.17
C SER A 38 -8.28 11.85 -19.45
N GLY A 39 -8.32 10.81 -20.31
CA GLY A 39 -7.62 10.76 -21.60
C GLY A 39 -6.37 9.89 -21.64
N LYS A 40 -6.11 9.05 -20.63
CA LYS A 40 -4.92 8.15 -20.55
C LYS A 40 -4.77 7.24 -21.77
N THR A 41 -5.79 6.46 -22.10
CA THR A 41 -5.83 5.62 -23.31
C THR A 41 -5.69 6.42 -24.60
N THR A 42 -6.31 7.61 -24.67
CA THR A 42 -6.16 8.52 -25.81
C THR A 42 -4.70 8.94 -25.98
N LEU A 43 -3.99 9.23 -24.88
CA LEU A 43 -2.57 9.58 -24.91
C LEU A 43 -1.72 8.42 -25.47
N LEU A 44 -1.97 7.18 -25.04
CA LEU A 44 -1.26 6.02 -25.59
C LEU A 44 -1.52 5.84 -27.08
N LYS A 45 -2.77 6.03 -27.54
CA LYS A 45 -3.15 5.95 -28.95
C LYS A 45 -2.47 7.02 -29.82
N LEU A 46 -2.21 8.21 -29.27
CA LEU A 46 -1.45 9.24 -29.97
C LEU A 46 0.03 8.86 -30.10
N ILE A 47 0.64 8.36 -29.03
CA ILE A 47 2.04 7.93 -29.03
C ILE A 47 2.27 6.76 -30.00
N SER A 48 1.31 5.83 -30.09
CA SER A 48 1.36 4.70 -31.04
C SER A 48 0.95 5.06 -32.47
N ARG A 49 0.59 6.32 -32.76
CA ARG A 49 0.05 6.78 -34.05
C ARG A 49 -1.24 6.06 -34.48
N MET A 50 -2.00 5.51 -33.54
CA MET A 50 -3.34 4.96 -33.79
C MET A 50 -4.42 6.04 -33.85
N LEU A 51 -4.14 7.23 -33.34
CA LEU A 51 -4.99 8.42 -33.42
C LEU A 51 -4.18 9.58 -34.01
N PRO A 52 -4.74 10.37 -34.95
CA PRO A 52 -4.05 11.53 -35.49
C PRO A 52 -3.91 12.64 -34.45
N LEU A 53 -2.83 13.41 -34.55
CA LEU A 53 -2.64 14.63 -33.77
C LEU A 53 -3.45 15.77 -34.41
N HIS A 54 -4.08 16.61 -33.58
CA HIS A 54 -4.67 17.86 -34.06
C HIS A 54 -3.70 19.03 -33.94
N GLN A 55 -2.96 19.09 -32.82
CA GLN A 55 -1.95 20.11 -32.53
C GLN A 55 -0.78 19.50 -31.74
N GLY A 56 0.38 20.16 -31.82
CA GLY A 56 1.61 19.75 -31.15
C GLY A 56 2.42 18.73 -31.93
N GLU A 57 3.54 18.28 -31.35
CA GLU A 57 4.46 17.33 -31.97
C GLU A 57 4.84 16.20 -31.00
N ILE A 58 5.04 15.00 -31.54
CA ILE A 58 5.59 13.86 -30.79
C ILE A 58 6.90 13.44 -31.47
N PHE A 59 7.95 13.24 -30.69
CA PHE A 59 9.25 12.78 -31.14
C PHE A 59 9.60 11.43 -30.51
N VAL A 60 10.05 10.50 -31.33
CA VAL A 60 10.56 9.19 -30.92
C VAL A 60 11.98 9.05 -31.41
N LYS A 61 12.93 8.81 -30.50
CA LYS A 61 14.37 8.78 -30.81
C LYS A 61 14.85 10.05 -31.57
N ASN A 62 14.33 11.22 -31.18
CA ASN A 62 14.60 12.53 -31.79
C ASN A 62 14.08 12.72 -33.24
N CYS A 63 13.30 11.77 -33.77
CA CYS A 63 12.61 11.92 -35.04
C CYS A 63 11.13 12.25 -34.79
N ARG A 64 10.54 13.14 -35.58
CA ARG A 64 9.08 13.39 -35.51
C ARG A 64 8.32 12.11 -35.83
N LEU A 65 7.30 11.81 -35.03
CA LEU A 65 6.49 10.60 -35.15
C LEU A 65 5.82 10.48 -36.53
N ALA A 66 5.43 11.61 -37.12
CA ALA A 66 4.81 11.69 -38.44
C ALA A 66 5.75 11.20 -39.56
N ASP A 67 7.06 11.46 -39.41
CA ASP A 67 8.08 11.18 -40.43
C ASP A 67 8.60 9.73 -40.37
N ILE A 68 8.29 9.00 -39.30
CA ILE A 68 8.68 7.59 -39.15
C ILE A 68 7.70 6.72 -39.94
N SER A 69 8.20 5.87 -40.83
CA SER A 69 7.36 4.93 -41.56
C SER A 69 6.66 3.94 -40.62
N VAL A 70 5.44 3.53 -40.95
CA VAL A 70 4.63 2.62 -40.10
C VAL A 70 5.41 1.35 -39.75
N LYS A 71 6.10 0.76 -40.73
CA LYS A 71 6.94 -0.43 -40.52
C LYS A 71 8.08 -0.17 -39.53
N LYS A 72 8.75 0.98 -39.62
CA LYS A 72 9.84 1.33 -38.69
C LYS A 72 9.29 1.63 -37.30
N LEU A 73 8.14 2.31 -37.21
CA LEU A 73 7.47 2.60 -35.95
C LEU A 73 7.08 1.29 -35.23
N ALA A 74 6.53 0.32 -35.96
CA ALA A 74 6.23 -1.03 -35.48
C ALA A 74 7.48 -1.86 -35.14
N GLN A 75 8.70 -1.36 -35.29
CA GLN A 75 9.90 -1.98 -34.71
C GLN A 75 10.36 -1.25 -33.45
N ILE A 76 9.89 -0.03 -33.22
CA ILE A 76 10.30 0.83 -32.11
C ILE A 76 9.27 0.77 -30.97
N ILE A 77 7.98 0.78 -31.30
CA ILE A 77 6.87 0.83 -30.33
C ILE A 77 6.01 -0.42 -30.46
N ALA A 78 5.84 -1.15 -29.36
CA ALA A 78 4.82 -2.18 -29.22
C ALA A 78 3.72 -1.71 -28.27
N VAL A 79 2.49 -2.17 -28.48
CA VAL A 79 1.33 -1.84 -27.66
C VAL A 79 0.72 -3.11 -27.12
N LEU A 80 0.52 -3.19 -25.82
CA LEU A 80 -0.36 -4.17 -25.19
C LEU A 80 -1.71 -3.48 -24.91
N PRO A 81 -2.76 -3.76 -25.68
CA PRO A 81 -4.07 -3.16 -25.47
C PRO A 81 -4.78 -3.76 -24.25
N GLN A 82 -5.77 -3.02 -23.76
CA GLN A 82 -6.63 -3.41 -22.64
C GLN A 82 -7.53 -4.62 -22.96
N HIS A 83 -8.02 -4.72 -24.21
CA HIS A 83 -8.92 -5.79 -24.65
C HIS A 83 -8.41 -6.46 -25.94
N PHE A 84 -8.52 -7.78 -25.96
CA PHE A 84 -8.22 -8.61 -27.13
C PHE A 84 -9.53 -9.18 -27.67
N SER A 85 -9.92 -8.76 -28.88
CA SER A 85 -11.00 -9.41 -29.62
C SER A 85 -10.44 -10.63 -30.34
N GLU A 86 -10.79 -11.83 -29.90
CA GLU A 86 -10.43 -13.06 -30.59
C GLU A 86 -11.46 -13.35 -31.68
N VAL A 87 -11.01 -13.35 -32.94
CA VAL A 87 -11.83 -13.73 -34.10
C VAL A 87 -11.50 -15.15 -34.57
N PHE A 88 -10.31 -15.67 -34.22
CA PHE A 88 -9.80 -16.98 -34.65
C PHE A 88 -8.97 -17.66 -33.55
N SER A 89 -9.02 -18.99 -33.51
CA SER A 89 -8.25 -19.82 -32.57
C SER A 89 -6.84 -20.07 -33.10
N TYR A 90 -5.84 -19.44 -32.48
CA TYR A 90 -4.42 -19.69 -32.75
C TYR A 90 -3.77 -20.43 -31.57
N THR A 91 -2.69 -21.16 -31.84
CA THR A 91 -1.80 -21.63 -30.78
C THR A 91 -1.07 -20.45 -30.12
N VAL A 92 -0.55 -20.66 -28.91
CA VAL A 92 0.28 -19.67 -28.22
C VAL A 92 1.46 -19.27 -29.08
N LYS A 93 2.18 -20.23 -29.68
CA LYS A 93 3.31 -19.93 -30.55
C LYS A 93 2.94 -19.07 -31.74
N GLU A 94 1.88 -19.43 -32.44
CA GLU A 94 1.40 -18.68 -33.60
C GLU A 94 1.03 -17.25 -33.20
N THR A 95 0.37 -17.08 -32.05
CA THR A 95 0.02 -15.76 -31.53
C THR A 95 1.27 -14.92 -31.25
N VAL A 96 2.28 -15.48 -30.60
CA VAL A 96 3.54 -14.75 -30.31
C VAL A 96 4.32 -14.47 -31.60
N ALA A 97 4.29 -15.40 -32.56
CA ALA A 97 4.93 -15.27 -33.86
C ALA A 97 4.43 -14.05 -34.65
N LEU A 98 3.17 -13.65 -34.49
CA LEU A 98 2.63 -12.43 -35.10
C LEU A 98 3.40 -11.16 -34.70
N GLY A 99 4.07 -11.15 -33.54
CA GLY A 99 4.95 -10.05 -33.14
C GLY A 99 6.14 -9.83 -34.08
N ARG A 100 6.50 -10.81 -34.90
CA ARG A 100 7.59 -10.74 -35.89
C ARG A 100 7.18 -10.15 -37.23
N TYR A 101 5.89 -9.86 -37.43
CA TYR A 101 5.39 -9.30 -38.70
C TYR A 101 6.13 -8.02 -39.12
N ALA A 102 6.46 -7.14 -38.16
CA ALA A 102 7.20 -5.89 -38.43
C ALA A 102 8.64 -6.11 -38.93
N HIS A 103 9.22 -7.30 -38.73
CA HIS A 103 10.60 -7.66 -39.11
C HIS A 103 10.70 -8.41 -40.43
N GLN A 104 9.59 -8.91 -40.97
CA GLN A 104 9.57 -9.67 -42.23
C GLN A 104 9.98 -8.78 -43.42
N LYS A 105 10.79 -9.31 -44.34
CA LYS A 105 11.31 -8.60 -45.53
C LYS A 105 10.86 -9.32 -46.81
N GLY A 106 10.35 -8.56 -47.80
CA GLY A 106 10.03 -9.07 -49.14
C GLY A 106 8.70 -9.81 -49.29
N TRP A 107 8.38 -10.25 -50.51
CA TRP A 107 7.13 -10.94 -50.89
C TRP A 107 7.22 -12.47 -50.81
N PHE A 108 8.43 -13.05 -50.87
CA PHE A 108 8.68 -14.48 -50.74
C PHE A 108 9.33 -14.76 -49.37
N GLN A 109 8.51 -14.98 -48.34
CA GLN A 109 8.97 -14.99 -46.95
C GLN A 109 9.15 -16.41 -46.40
N SER A 110 10.32 -16.68 -45.86
CA SER A 110 10.59 -17.84 -44.99
C SER A 110 10.82 -17.39 -43.56
N TRP A 111 10.24 -18.10 -42.60
CA TRP A 111 10.51 -17.96 -41.17
C TRP A 111 12.02 -18.05 -40.89
N SER A 112 12.61 -17.01 -40.28
CA SER A 112 14.06 -16.96 -40.03
C SER A 112 14.44 -17.60 -38.69
N LYS A 113 15.72 -17.96 -38.53
CA LYS A 113 16.25 -18.43 -37.25
C LYS A 113 16.19 -17.33 -36.18
N GLU A 114 16.34 -16.08 -36.59
CA GLU A 114 16.23 -14.90 -35.72
C GLU A 114 14.80 -14.71 -35.20
N ASP A 115 13.79 -14.95 -36.05
CA ASP A 115 12.38 -14.87 -35.66
C ASP A 115 12.03 -15.97 -34.65
N GLU A 116 12.44 -17.21 -34.91
CA GLU A 116 12.26 -18.31 -33.95
C GLU A 116 12.91 -17.99 -32.60
N LYS A 117 14.17 -17.51 -32.62
CA LYS A 117 14.87 -17.12 -31.39
C LYS A 117 14.15 -16.00 -30.64
N ALA A 118 13.63 -14.99 -31.34
CA ALA A 118 12.91 -13.88 -30.72
C ALA A 118 11.59 -14.35 -30.07
N VAL A 119 10.83 -15.21 -30.74
CA VAL A 119 9.59 -15.81 -30.23
C VAL A 119 9.87 -16.64 -28.98
N GLN A 120 10.82 -17.59 -29.06
CA GLN A 120 11.17 -18.45 -27.93
C GLN A 120 11.69 -17.65 -26.73
N ALA A 121 12.52 -16.63 -26.98
CA ALA A 121 13.01 -15.75 -25.93
C ALA A 121 11.87 -14.96 -25.26
N ALA A 122 10.91 -14.46 -26.04
CA ALA A 122 9.76 -13.74 -25.50
C ALA A 122 8.85 -14.66 -24.67
N MET A 123 8.54 -15.86 -25.17
CA MET A 123 7.74 -16.86 -24.45
C MET A 123 8.39 -17.29 -23.13
N LYS A 124 9.72 -17.46 -23.13
CA LYS A 124 10.48 -17.76 -21.91
C LYS A 124 10.44 -16.58 -20.92
N LYS A 125 10.61 -15.35 -21.39
CA LYS A 125 10.56 -14.13 -20.55
C LYS A 125 9.21 -13.93 -19.88
N THR A 126 8.12 -14.33 -20.50
CA THR A 126 6.77 -14.21 -19.94
C THR A 126 6.24 -15.50 -19.32
N GLY A 127 7.00 -16.60 -19.34
CA GLY A 127 6.62 -17.86 -18.70
C GLY A 127 5.50 -18.62 -19.41
N VAL A 128 5.31 -18.43 -20.71
CA VAL A 128 4.26 -19.12 -21.51
C VAL A 128 4.80 -20.23 -22.42
N GLN A 129 6.11 -20.51 -22.33
CA GLN A 129 6.76 -21.51 -23.18
C GLN A 129 6.13 -22.91 -23.06
N GLN A 130 5.68 -23.30 -21.87
CA GLN A 130 5.02 -24.60 -21.65
C GLN A 130 3.67 -24.76 -22.37
N PHE A 131 3.08 -23.65 -22.82
CA PHE A 131 1.79 -23.60 -23.49
C PHE A 131 1.91 -23.49 -25.02
N GLU A 132 3.13 -23.65 -25.57
CA GLU A 132 3.46 -23.34 -26.97
C GLU A 132 2.46 -23.87 -28.01
N GLN A 133 2.01 -25.12 -27.82
CA GLN A 133 1.12 -25.82 -28.74
C GLN A 133 -0.36 -25.73 -28.35
N GLN A 134 -0.68 -25.12 -27.21
CA GLN A 134 -2.06 -24.97 -26.76
C GLN A 134 -2.75 -23.82 -27.48
N LEU A 135 -4.06 -23.95 -27.70
CA LEU A 135 -4.86 -22.85 -28.22
C LEU A 135 -5.08 -21.79 -27.14
N ILE A 136 -4.94 -20.52 -27.51
CA ILE A 136 -5.07 -19.38 -26.60
C ILE A 136 -6.43 -19.33 -25.87
N GLN A 137 -7.49 -19.81 -26.52
CA GLN A 137 -8.85 -19.85 -25.98
C GLN A 137 -8.99 -20.75 -24.74
N TYR A 138 -8.08 -21.71 -24.54
CA TYR A 138 -8.09 -22.60 -23.38
C TYR A 138 -7.28 -22.08 -22.20
N LEU A 139 -6.62 -20.94 -22.36
CA LEU A 139 -5.83 -20.32 -21.31
C LEU A 139 -6.72 -19.44 -20.41
N SER A 140 -6.34 -19.35 -19.14
CA SER A 140 -6.91 -18.37 -18.21
C SER A 140 -6.66 -16.93 -18.70
N GLY A 141 -7.44 -15.97 -18.22
CA GLY A 141 -7.26 -14.56 -18.58
C GLY A 141 -5.83 -14.05 -18.36
N GLY A 142 -5.20 -14.45 -17.24
CA GLY A 142 -3.83 -14.04 -16.95
C GLY A 142 -2.77 -14.73 -17.81
N GLU A 143 -2.97 -15.99 -18.19
CA GLU A 143 -2.11 -16.67 -19.16
C GLU A 143 -2.22 -16.03 -20.53
N ARG A 144 -3.45 -15.75 -21.01
CA ARG A 144 -3.69 -15.05 -22.29
C ARG A 144 -2.96 -13.71 -22.32
N GLN A 145 -3.04 -12.93 -21.24
CA GLN A 145 -2.33 -11.66 -21.16
C GLN A 145 -0.81 -11.81 -21.25
N ARG A 146 -0.23 -12.85 -20.64
CA ARG A 146 1.21 -13.15 -20.76
C ARG A 146 1.59 -13.57 -22.18
N VAL A 147 0.69 -14.22 -22.93
CA VAL A 147 0.89 -14.52 -24.36
C VAL A 147 0.93 -13.24 -25.18
N TYR A 148 -0.01 -12.31 -24.97
CA TYR A 148 0.00 -11.03 -25.68
C TYR A 148 1.18 -10.13 -25.31
N LEU A 149 1.62 -10.17 -24.05
CA LEU A 149 2.88 -9.54 -23.68
C LEU A 149 4.06 -10.20 -24.41
N ALA A 150 4.09 -11.53 -24.52
CA ALA A 150 5.13 -12.22 -25.27
C ALA A 150 5.13 -11.80 -26.74
N GLN A 151 3.95 -11.67 -27.36
CA GLN A 151 3.79 -11.16 -28.72
C GLN A 151 4.39 -9.75 -28.86
N ALA A 152 4.03 -8.83 -27.96
CA ALA A 152 4.58 -7.47 -27.95
C ALA A 152 6.11 -7.45 -27.75
N LEU A 153 6.65 -8.34 -26.91
CA LEU A 153 8.09 -8.46 -26.67
C LEU A 153 8.84 -9.16 -27.80
N ALA A 154 8.21 -10.08 -28.52
CA ALA A 154 8.78 -10.73 -29.71
C ALA A 154 9.07 -9.71 -30.82
N GLN A 155 8.33 -8.60 -30.85
CA GLN A 155 8.59 -7.44 -31.70
C GLN A 155 9.94 -6.76 -31.41
N GLN A 156 10.55 -7.04 -30.24
CA GLN A 156 11.79 -6.40 -29.75
C GLN A 156 11.70 -4.86 -29.76
N PRO A 157 10.67 -4.28 -29.13
CA PRO A 157 10.46 -2.84 -29.14
C PRO A 157 11.48 -2.13 -28.25
N ASP A 158 11.71 -0.84 -28.54
CA ASP A 158 12.42 0.05 -27.62
C ASP A 158 11.47 0.70 -26.59
N ILE A 159 10.20 0.88 -26.96
CA ILE A 159 9.11 1.41 -26.13
C ILE A 159 7.97 0.39 -26.10
N LEU A 160 7.56 0.00 -24.89
CA LEU A 160 6.37 -0.81 -24.66
C LEU A 160 5.29 0.07 -24.03
N LEU A 161 4.17 0.23 -24.75
CA LEU A 161 2.99 0.94 -24.26
C LEU A 161 2.01 -0.09 -23.67
N LEU A 162 1.56 0.15 -22.45
CA LEU A 162 0.68 -0.76 -21.72
C LEU A 162 -0.58 -0.01 -21.27
N ASP A 163 -1.73 -0.39 -21.79
CA ASP A 163 -3.00 0.18 -21.35
C ASP A 163 -3.64 -0.73 -20.32
N GLU A 164 -3.52 -0.37 -19.04
CA GLU A 164 -4.07 -1.09 -17.89
C GLU A 164 -3.64 -2.56 -17.82
N PRO A 165 -2.32 -2.84 -17.83
CA PRO A 165 -1.78 -4.20 -17.98
C PRO A 165 -2.02 -5.10 -16.76
N THR A 166 -2.62 -4.61 -15.69
CA THR A 166 -2.87 -5.40 -14.47
C THR A 166 -4.35 -5.73 -14.29
N ASN A 167 -5.24 -5.19 -15.12
CA ASN A 167 -6.66 -5.46 -15.01
C ASN A 167 -6.95 -6.94 -15.26
N HIS A 168 -7.94 -7.48 -14.52
CA HIS A 168 -8.36 -8.89 -14.60
C HIS A 168 -7.31 -9.93 -14.19
N LEU A 169 -6.16 -9.50 -13.66
CA LEU A 169 -5.17 -10.38 -13.03
C LEU A 169 -5.38 -10.45 -11.51
N ASP A 170 -5.11 -11.61 -10.93
CA ASP A 170 -4.93 -11.74 -9.49
C ASP A 170 -3.62 -11.08 -9.02
N LEU A 171 -3.48 -10.89 -7.71
CA LEU A 171 -2.35 -10.19 -7.10
C LEU A 171 -0.98 -10.83 -7.43
N SER A 172 -0.90 -12.16 -7.48
CA SER A 172 0.35 -12.86 -7.77
C SER A 172 0.79 -12.58 -9.21
N HIS A 173 -0.14 -12.68 -10.16
CA HIS A 173 0.12 -12.44 -11.56
C HIS A 173 0.40 -10.96 -11.87
N GLN A 174 -0.29 -10.02 -11.20
CA GLN A 174 0.01 -8.59 -11.30
C GLN A 174 1.45 -8.30 -10.87
N LYS A 175 1.85 -8.79 -9.70
CA LYS A 175 3.20 -8.64 -9.17
C LYS A 175 4.24 -9.22 -10.12
N ASP A 176 4.08 -10.47 -10.55
CA ASP A 176 5.04 -11.14 -11.42
C ASP A 176 5.22 -10.42 -12.76
N LEU A 177 4.13 -9.90 -13.33
CA LEU A 177 4.15 -9.11 -14.55
C LEU A 177 4.98 -7.82 -14.36
N LEU A 178 4.66 -7.04 -13.33
CA LEU A 178 5.31 -5.75 -13.08
C LEU A 178 6.78 -5.93 -12.67
N ASP A 179 7.11 -6.95 -11.87
CA ASP A 179 8.48 -7.31 -11.50
C ASP A 179 9.32 -7.59 -12.76
N ARG A 180 8.80 -8.39 -13.69
CA ARG A 180 9.48 -8.71 -14.97
C ARG A 180 9.67 -7.46 -15.82
N LEU A 181 8.64 -6.64 -15.98
CA LEU A 181 8.72 -5.39 -16.73
C LEU A 181 9.76 -4.43 -16.13
N LYS A 182 9.80 -4.33 -14.79
CA LYS A 182 10.78 -3.50 -14.09
C LYS A 182 12.20 -4.02 -14.27
N GLN A 183 12.38 -5.34 -14.22
CA GLN A 183 13.67 -5.98 -14.48
C GLN A 183 14.15 -5.73 -15.92
N MET A 184 13.26 -5.86 -16.91
CA MET A 184 13.58 -5.59 -18.31
C MET A 184 13.93 -4.12 -18.55
N THR A 185 13.24 -3.22 -17.85
CA THR A 185 13.54 -1.79 -17.88
C THR A 185 14.95 -1.51 -17.36
N LYS A 186 15.30 -2.05 -16.19
CA LYS A 186 16.62 -1.85 -15.55
C LYS A 186 17.78 -2.54 -16.29
N MET A 187 17.59 -3.79 -16.73
CA MET A 187 18.68 -4.61 -17.28
C MET A 187 18.83 -4.52 -18.80
N GLN A 188 17.73 -4.34 -19.53
CA GLN A 188 17.70 -4.43 -20.99
C GLN A 188 17.46 -3.06 -21.64
N GLY A 189 17.22 -2.02 -20.84
CA GLY A 189 16.98 -0.65 -21.31
C GLY A 189 15.65 -0.48 -22.06
N LEU A 190 14.70 -1.40 -21.87
CA LEU A 190 13.35 -1.28 -22.38
C LEU A 190 12.67 -0.07 -21.75
N THR A 191 12.04 0.79 -22.54
CA THR A 191 11.26 1.91 -22.01
C THR A 191 9.81 1.49 -21.88
N VAL A 192 9.19 1.65 -20.72
CA VAL A 192 7.80 1.26 -20.48
C VAL A 192 6.97 2.51 -20.20
N ILE A 193 5.84 2.64 -20.88
CA ILE A 193 4.83 3.66 -20.59
C ILE A 193 3.52 2.94 -20.31
N ALA A 194 3.06 3.00 -19.06
CA ALA A 194 1.92 2.22 -18.61
C ALA A 194 0.85 3.10 -17.97
N VAL A 195 -0.41 2.79 -18.29
CA VAL A 195 -1.58 3.37 -17.62
C VAL A 195 -1.90 2.55 -16.37
N PHE A 196 -2.04 3.21 -15.22
CA PHE A 196 -2.44 2.57 -13.98
C PHE A 196 -3.73 3.19 -13.43
N HIS A 197 -4.60 2.33 -12.91
CA HIS A 197 -5.71 2.72 -12.02
C HIS A 197 -5.32 2.65 -10.56
N ASP A 198 -4.53 1.64 -10.20
CA ASP A 198 -4.03 1.45 -8.85
C ASP A 198 -2.81 2.36 -8.60
N LEU A 199 -3.01 3.36 -7.74
CA LEU A 199 -1.99 4.33 -7.35
C LEU A 199 -0.82 3.67 -6.60
N ASN A 200 -1.07 2.60 -5.85
CA ASN A 200 -0.05 1.88 -5.09
C ASN A 200 0.84 1.06 -6.02
N LEU A 201 0.27 0.38 -7.01
CA LEU A 201 1.07 -0.28 -8.06
C LEU A 201 1.92 0.74 -8.84
N ALA A 202 1.34 1.89 -9.18
CA ALA A 202 2.07 2.97 -9.84
C ALA A 202 3.24 3.47 -8.97
N ALA A 203 3.01 3.68 -7.66
CA ALA A 203 4.03 4.10 -6.71
C ALA A 203 5.21 3.12 -6.57
N LEU A 204 4.90 1.81 -6.58
CA LEU A 204 5.88 0.74 -6.39
C LEU A 204 6.79 0.55 -7.63
N TYR A 205 6.20 0.61 -8.83
CA TYR A 205 6.89 0.18 -10.04
C TYR A 205 7.38 1.31 -10.95
N CYS A 206 6.72 2.47 -10.93
CA CYS A 206 7.11 3.59 -11.80
C CYS A 206 8.30 4.36 -11.23
N ASP A 207 9.13 4.87 -12.13
CA ASP A 207 10.19 5.83 -11.80
C ASP A 207 9.62 7.25 -11.71
N ARG A 208 8.73 7.59 -12.64
CA ARG A 208 8.03 8.88 -12.72
C ARG A 208 6.59 8.68 -13.13
N LEU A 209 5.74 9.63 -12.73
CA LEU A 209 4.32 9.63 -13.00
C LEU A 209 3.90 10.90 -13.74
N LEU A 210 2.88 10.75 -14.59
CA LEU A 210 2.09 11.84 -15.15
C LEU A 210 0.66 11.72 -14.61
N LEU A 211 0.22 12.72 -13.84
CA LEU A 211 -1.15 12.84 -13.36
C LEU A 211 -1.99 13.62 -14.38
N VAL A 212 -2.95 12.94 -15.00
CA VAL A 212 -3.85 13.50 -16.00
C VAL A 212 -5.23 13.70 -15.42
N HIS A 213 -5.77 14.92 -15.53
CA HIS A 213 -7.13 15.25 -15.10
C HIS A 213 -7.79 16.15 -16.14
N LYS A 214 -8.99 15.76 -16.58
CA LYS A 214 -9.79 16.47 -17.60
C LYS A 214 -8.95 16.83 -18.85
N GLY A 215 -8.18 15.88 -19.36
CA GLY A 215 -7.39 16.06 -20.58
C GLY A 215 -6.09 16.87 -20.42
N THR A 216 -5.77 17.35 -19.23
CA THR A 216 -4.57 18.18 -18.98
C THR A 216 -3.57 17.46 -18.08
N ALA A 217 -2.28 17.73 -18.29
CA ALA A 217 -1.23 17.31 -17.38
C ALA A 217 -1.27 18.18 -16.11
N LYS A 218 -1.71 17.61 -14.98
CA LYS A 218 -1.74 18.33 -13.70
C LYS A 218 -0.38 18.32 -13.02
N LYS A 219 0.30 17.19 -13.06
CA LYS A 219 1.60 17.04 -12.42
C LYS A 219 2.43 15.99 -13.12
N ILE A 220 3.73 16.21 -13.14
CA ILE A 220 4.72 15.26 -13.64
C ILE A 220 5.96 15.32 -12.77
N GLY A 221 6.48 14.16 -12.38
CA GLY A 221 7.60 14.10 -11.44
C GLY A 221 7.90 12.70 -10.98
N LEU A 222 8.76 12.58 -9.98
CA LEU A 222 8.96 11.34 -9.24
C LEU A 222 7.65 10.91 -8.56
N THR A 223 7.53 9.63 -8.22
CA THR A 223 6.32 9.10 -7.59
C THR A 223 5.90 9.89 -6.35
N ASP A 224 6.84 10.26 -5.49
CA ASP A 224 6.55 10.97 -4.24
C ASP A 224 6.25 12.47 -4.43
N GLU A 225 6.66 13.05 -5.56
CA GLU A 225 6.32 14.43 -5.93
C GLU A 225 4.91 14.51 -6.52
N VAL A 226 4.46 13.45 -7.18
CA VAL A 226 3.15 13.39 -7.84
C VAL A 226 2.06 12.88 -6.89
N LEU A 227 2.37 11.89 -6.06
CA LEU A 227 1.45 11.27 -5.12
C LEU A 227 1.39 12.06 -3.80
N ILE A 228 0.94 13.32 -3.90
CA ILE A 228 0.63 14.17 -2.74
C ILE A 228 -0.85 13.99 -2.39
N GLN A 229 -1.14 13.81 -1.10
CA GLN A 229 -2.49 13.52 -0.61
C GLN A 229 -3.54 14.53 -1.12
N SER A 230 -3.29 15.83 -0.97
CA SER A 230 -4.20 16.89 -1.43
C SER A 230 -4.49 16.84 -2.93
N ASP A 231 -3.45 16.63 -3.74
CA ASP A 231 -3.56 16.59 -5.20
C ASP A 231 -4.42 15.40 -5.65
N ILE A 232 -4.19 14.24 -5.01
CA ILE A 232 -4.94 13.02 -5.32
C ILE A 232 -6.38 13.13 -4.84
N GLN A 233 -6.64 13.63 -3.63
CA GLN A 233 -8.02 13.86 -3.14
C GLN A 233 -8.79 14.79 -4.09
N GLN A 234 -8.16 15.88 -4.55
CA GLN A 234 -8.79 16.82 -5.48
C GLN A 234 -9.08 16.19 -6.86
N VAL A 235 -8.15 15.39 -7.39
CA VAL A 235 -8.28 14.80 -8.73
C VAL A 235 -9.23 13.60 -8.74
N TYR A 236 -9.17 12.74 -7.73
CA TYR A 236 -9.96 11.52 -7.65
C TYR A 236 -11.27 11.69 -6.86
N GLN A 237 -11.48 12.83 -6.21
CA GLN A 237 -12.70 13.15 -5.45
C GLN A 237 -13.03 12.11 -4.39
N THR A 238 -12.02 11.66 -3.65
CA THR A 238 -12.15 10.60 -2.64
C THR A 238 -11.19 10.86 -1.49
N ASP A 239 -11.62 10.50 -0.28
CA ASP A 239 -10.79 10.63 0.91
C ASP A 239 -9.76 9.52 0.99
N ILE A 240 -8.51 9.94 1.16
CA ILE A 240 -7.38 9.03 1.26
C ILE A 240 -6.39 9.54 2.30
N ILE A 241 -5.64 8.60 2.86
CA ILE A 241 -4.46 8.89 3.67
C ILE A 241 -3.21 8.36 2.98
N ARG A 242 -2.14 9.16 3.03
CA ARG A 242 -0.82 8.76 2.58
C ARG A 242 -0.06 8.09 3.72
N GLN A 243 0.43 6.87 3.50
CA GLN A 243 1.26 6.13 4.47
C GLN A 243 2.56 5.66 3.84
N ALA A 244 3.65 5.62 4.60
CA ALA A 244 4.89 4.99 4.14
C ALA A 244 4.71 3.46 4.04
N HIS A 245 5.19 2.87 2.94
CA HIS A 245 5.23 1.42 2.79
C HIS A 245 6.19 0.82 3.82
N PRO A 246 5.81 -0.24 4.55
CA PRO A 246 6.57 -0.70 5.72
C PRO A 246 7.94 -1.31 5.38
N THR A 247 8.12 -1.82 4.16
CA THR A 247 9.37 -2.51 3.75
C THR A 247 10.12 -1.84 2.61
N ILE A 248 9.57 -0.77 2.01
CA ILE A 248 10.12 -0.13 0.81
C ILE A 248 10.01 1.38 1.00
N ALA A 249 11.02 2.14 0.60
CA ALA A 249 11.00 3.61 0.61
C ALA A 249 10.07 4.18 -0.48
N LYS A 250 8.78 3.91 -0.36
CA LYS A 250 7.69 4.36 -1.23
C LYS A 250 6.46 4.68 -0.38
N ASN A 251 5.60 5.55 -0.89
CA ASN A 251 4.33 5.87 -0.24
C ASN A 251 3.19 5.06 -0.84
N GLN A 252 2.19 4.77 0.00
CA GLN A 252 0.93 4.15 -0.35
C GLN A 252 -0.21 5.11 -0.06
N MET A 253 -1.27 4.99 -0.85
CA MET A 253 -2.54 5.67 -0.70
C MET A 253 -3.57 4.66 -0.20
N LEU A 254 -4.14 4.92 0.98
CA LEU A 254 -5.18 4.11 1.58
C LEU A 254 -6.50 4.86 1.51
N LEU A 255 -7.56 4.18 1.09
CA LEU A 255 -8.91 4.74 1.06
C LEU A 255 -9.45 4.89 2.47
N ILE A 256 -10.13 6.00 2.72
CA ILE A 256 -10.90 6.23 3.95
C ILE A 256 -12.38 6.04 3.60
N PRO A 257 -13.07 5.03 4.16
CA PRO A 257 -14.50 4.87 3.94
C PRO A 257 -15.28 6.00 4.63
N SER A 258 -16.26 6.57 3.94
CA SER A 258 -17.16 7.62 4.48
C SER A 258 -18.39 7.02 5.17
N ILE A 259 -18.25 5.87 5.86
CA ILE A 259 -19.37 5.23 6.54
C ILE A 259 -19.63 6.00 7.84
N GLU A 260 -20.81 6.60 7.95
CA GLU A 260 -21.35 7.09 9.21
C GLU A 260 -21.72 5.85 10.05
N GLU A 261 -20.83 5.41 10.94
CA GLU A 261 -21.21 4.47 11.99
C GLU A 261 -22.06 5.21 13.02
N ASP A 262 -23.15 4.59 13.51
CA ASP A 262 -23.92 5.11 14.63
C ASP A 262 -22.94 5.43 15.77
N GLU A 263 -22.75 6.72 16.07
CA GLU A 263 -21.84 7.22 17.11
C GLU A 263 -22.41 6.90 18.50
N HIS A 264 -22.54 5.62 18.83
CA HIS A 264 -22.65 5.22 20.22
C HIS A 264 -21.27 5.38 20.85
N GLU A 265 -21.12 6.44 21.64
CA GLU A 265 -19.91 6.67 22.44
C GLU A 265 -19.60 5.43 23.27
N THR A 266 -18.60 4.68 22.83
CA THR A 266 -18.04 3.58 23.60
C THR A 266 -17.18 4.16 24.70
N ILE A 267 -17.60 3.99 25.95
CA ILE A 267 -16.82 4.42 27.12
C ILE A 267 -16.19 3.19 27.79
N ILE A 268 -14.88 3.06 27.65
CA ILE A 268 -14.06 2.14 28.42
C ILE A 268 -13.77 2.76 29.78
N SER A 269 -14.16 2.05 30.84
CA SER A 269 -13.95 2.43 32.24
C SER A 269 -13.70 1.18 33.08
N GLU A 270 -13.54 1.35 34.39
CA GLU A 270 -13.39 0.24 35.34
C GLU A 270 -14.48 -0.84 35.20
N LYS A 271 -15.70 -0.47 34.78
CA LYS A 271 -16.81 -1.41 34.55
C LYS A 271 -16.53 -2.44 33.44
N ALA A 272 -15.60 -2.16 32.55
CA ALA A 272 -15.20 -3.07 31.48
C ALA A 272 -14.15 -4.10 31.94
N VAL A 273 -13.64 -3.97 33.17
CA VAL A 273 -12.65 -4.88 33.73
C VAL A 273 -13.36 -6.07 34.37
N VAL A 274 -13.02 -7.27 33.92
CA VAL A 274 -13.45 -8.54 34.51
C VAL A 274 -12.25 -9.18 35.21
N GLU A 275 -12.42 -9.47 36.49
CA GLU A 275 -11.35 -10.00 37.33
C GLU A 275 -11.53 -11.50 37.56
N TYR A 276 -10.47 -12.25 37.30
CA TYR A 276 -10.35 -13.67 37.64
C TYR A 276 -9.23 -13.87 38.66
N HIS A 277 -9.09 -15.10 39.15
CA HIS A 277 -8.02 -15.43 40.09
C HIS A 277 -6.62 -15.25 39.46
N ASP A 278 -6.47 -15.56 38.19
CA ASP A 278 -5.18 -15.61 37.48
C ASP A 278 -4.97 -14.45 36.50
N ARG A 279 -5.96 -13.55 36.33
CA ARG A 279 -5.93 -12.52 35.28
C ARG A 279 -6.93 -11.38 35.47
N LEU A 280 -6.62 -10.25 34.87
CA LEU A 280 -7.57 -9.17 34.57
C LEU A 280 -7.85 -9.15 33.06
N ILE A 281 -9.11 -8.98 32.68
CA ILE A 281 -9.52 -8.89 31.28
C ILE A 281 -10.31 -7.60 31.07
N VAL A 282 -9.90 -6.79 30.12
CA VAL A 282 -10.73 -5.71 29.56
C VAL A 282 -11.24 -6.19 28.21
N LEU A 283 -12.56 -6.33 28.08
CA LEU A 283 -13.22 -6.62 26.82
C LEU A 283 -13.86 -5.34 26.29
N ALA A 284 -13.28 -4.77 25.25
CA ALA A 284 -13.85 -3.61 24.58
C ALA A 284 -15.04 -4.05 23.70
N PRO A 285 -16.14 -3.27 23.66
CA PRO A 285 -17.29 -3.60 22.81
C PRO A 285 -16.98 -3.43 21.32
N ILE A 286 -15.95 -2.63 21.00
CA ILE A 286 -15.41 -2.44 19.65
C ILE A 286 -13.89 -2.71 19.64
N PRO A 287 -13.29 -3.02 18.49
CA PRO A 287 -11.83 -3.01 18.36
C PRO A 287 -11.28 -1.61 18.62
N LEU A 288 -10.26 -1.51 19.48
CA LEU A 288 -9.54 -0.28 19.77
C LEU A 288 -8.23 -0.25 18.98
N ARG A 289 -7.93 0.89 18.38
CA ARG A 289 -6.62 1.11 17.74
C ARG A 289 -5.59 1.23 18.85
N THR A 290 -4.59 0.35 18.84
CA THR A 290 -3.67 0.19 19.96
C THR A 290 -2.22 0.28 19.48
N MET A 291 -1.39 0.96 20.26
CA MET A 291 0.06 0.89 20.19
C MET A 291 0.58 0.29 21.49
N SER A 292 1.41 -0.75 21.39
CA SER A 292 1.98 -1.43 22.55
C SER A 292 3.49 -1.62 22.43
N SER A 293 4.19 -1.59 23.56
CA SER A 293 5.62 -1.92 23.66
C SER A 293 5.90 -3.43 23.82
N ILE A 294 4.86 -4.27 23.83
CA ILE A 294 4.98 -5.72 24.05
C ILE A 294 5.57 -6.42 22.83
N LYS A 295 6.50 -7.36 23.06
CA LYS A 295 7.07 -8.20 22.01
C LYS A 295 5.98 -9.02 21.31
N GLY A 296 5.68 -8.69 20.05
CA GLY A 296 4.68 -9.38 19.23
C GLY A 296 3.32 -8.67 19.12
N ALA A 297 3.08 -7.61 19.89
CA ALA A 297 1.94 -6.70 19.71
C ALA A 297 2.49 -5.32 19.35
N ALA A 298 2.32 -4.92 18.08
CA ALA A 298 2.76 -3.62 17.57
C ALA A 298 1.54 -2.68 17.48
N ILE A 299 1.46 -1.91 16.39
CA ILE A 299 0.29 -1.10 16.08
C ILE A 299 -0.77 -2.00 15.44
N GLY A 300 -2.01 -1.94 15.92
CA GLY A 300 -3.11 -2.75 15.36
C GLY A 300 -4.46 -2.46 16.01
N TRP A 301 -5.48 -3.23 15.60
CA TRP A 301 -6.82 -3.16 16.18
C TRP A 301 -7.06 -4.38 17.08
N TYR A 302 -7.33 -4.13 18.35
CA TYR A 302 -7.47 -5.17 19.38
C TYR A 302 -8.71 -4.94 20.21
N GLN A 303 -9.35 -6.01 20.64
CA GLN A 303 -10.62 -5.95 21.36
C GLN A 303 -10.51 -6.50 22.79
N THR A 304 -9.57 -7.42 23.01
CA THR A 304 -9.38 -8.06 24.31
C THR A 304 -8.00 -7.71 24.86
N PHE A 305 -7.95 -7.21 26.08
CA PHE A 305 -6.71 -6.81 26.76
C PHE A 305 -6.60 -7.61 28.04
N VAL A 306 -5.57 -8.43 28.13
CA VAL A 306 -5.40 -9.40 29.21
C VAL A 306 -4.13 -9.09 29.95
N ASN A 307 -4.24 -8.98 31.27
CA ASN A 307 -3.10 -9.01 32.15
C ASN A 307 -3.11 -10.33 32.93
N MET A 308 -2.10 -11.18 32.71
CA MET A 308 -1.99 -12.48 33.34
C MET A 308 -1.00 -12.46 34.49
N PHE A 309 -1.40 -13.00 35.64
CA PHE A 309 -0.54 -13.23 36.79
C PHE A 309 -0.08 -14.69 36.78
N MET A 310 1.21 -14.91 36.51
CA MET A 310 1.78 -16.25 36.36
C MET A 310 2.21 -16.83 37.71
N ASN A 311 2.15 -18.16 37.85
CA ASN A 311 2.79 -18.90 38.95
C ASN A 311 4.12 -19.51 38.47
N GLU A 312 5.06 -19.76 39.37
CA GLU A 312 6.33 -20.47 39.06
C GLU A 312 6.11 -21.86 38.46
N GLU A 313 5.00 -22.52 38.80
CA GLU A 313 4.54 -23.77 38.21
C GLU A 313 3.39 -23.53 37.22
N GLY A 314 3.70 -23.50 35.93
CA GLY A 314 2.70 -23.69 34.86
C GLY A 314 2.53 -22.49 33.95
N ALA A 315 3.37 -22.41 32.92
CA ALA A 315 3.02 -21.78 31.66
C ALA A 315 1.98 -22.65 30.92
N GLN A 316 0.77 -22.82 31.50
CA GLN A 316 -0.34 -23.36 30.73
C GLN A 316 -0.77 -22.30 29.73
N SER A 317 -0.90 -22.72 28.48
CA SER A 317 -1.11 -21.79 27.38
C SER A 317 -2.50 -21.19 27.49
N PHE A 318 -2.58 -19.85 27.50
CA PHE A 318 -3.84 -19.09 27.53
C PHE A 318 -4.83 -19.54 26.42
N SER A 319 -4.33 -20.16 25.35
CA SER A 319 -5.11 -20.72 24.25
C SER A 319 -5.96 -21.94 24.60
N ASP A 320 -5.67 -22.66 25.69
CA ASP A 320 -6.34 -23.95 25.96
C ASP A 320 -7.67 -23.80 26.71
N TYR A 321 -7.95 -22.65 27.33
CA TYR A 321 -9.04 -22.50 28.30
C TYR A 321 -10.01 -21.35 28.06
N SER A 322 -9.84 -20.55 27.00
CA SER A 322 -10.77 -19.46 26.70
C SER A 322 -10.93 -19.26 25.21
N PRO A 323 -12.17 -19.09 24.68
CA PRO A 323 -12.43 -18.89 23.26
C PRO A 323 -12.05 -17.47 22.80
N VAL A 324 -10.84 -17.01 23.15
CA VAL A 324 -10.38 -15.67 22.82
C VAL A 324 -9.60 -15.72 21.50
N ASP A 325 -10.01 -14.86 20.56
CA ASP A 325 -9.28 -14.69 19.31
C ASP A 325 -7.90 -14.05 19.59
N MET A 326 -6.85 -14.88 19.53
CA MET A 326 -5.47 -14.45 19.76
C MET A 326 -5.01 -13.35 18.79
N LYS A 327 -5.65 -13.19 17.62
CA LYS A 327 -5.32 -12.10 16.69
C LYS A 327 -5.85 -10.75 17.14
N LYS A 328 -6.88 -10.73 18.00
CA LYS A 328 -7.53 -9.53 18.54
C LYS A 328 -7.18 -9.29 20.01
N THR A 329 -6.20 -10.02 20.54
CA THR A 329 -5.88 -10.02 21.97
C THR A 329 -4.46 -9.54 22.23
N ILE A 330 -4.32 -8.61 23.19
CA ILE A 330 -3.02 -8.23 23.76
C ILE A 330 -2.89 -8.85 25.14
N ILE A 331 -1.73 -9.45 25.40
CA ILE A 331 -1.46 -10.13 26.68
C ILE A 331 -0.19 -9.56 27.31
N MET A 332 -0.32 -8.93 28.48
CA MET A 332 0.80 -8.68 29.39
C MET A 332 0.90 -9.82 30.41
N ARG A 333 2.13 -10.19 30.75
CA ARG A 333 2.43 -11.27 31.71
C ARG A 333 3.25 -10.71 32.85
N GLN A 334 2.72 -10.86 34.06
CA GLN A 334 3.35 -10.51 35.32
C GLN A 334 3.83 -11.80 36.02
N GLN A 335 5.04 -11.81 36.57
CA GLN A 335 5.66 -13.03 37.11
C GLN A 335 5.21 -13.34 38.54
N ASN A 336 4.74 -12.34 39.28
CA ASN A 336 4.37 -12.46 40.68
C ASN A 336 2.84 -12.52 40.87
N GLN A 337 2.40 -13.22 41.93
CA GLN A 337 0.99 -13.34 42.32
C GLN A 337 0.43 -12.09 42.99
N ASP A 338 1.27 -11.16 43.43
CA ASP A 338 0.83 -9.93 44.08
C ASP A 338 0.03 -9.06 43.11
N ARG A 339 -1.25 -8.86 43.43
CA ARG A 339 -2.27 -8.26 42.53
C ARG A 339 -2.50 -6.77 42.78
N ASN A 340 -1.46 -6.06 43.19
CA ASN A 340 -1.56 -4.62 43.36
C ASN A 340 -1.96 -4.00 42.02
N LYS A 341 -3.00 -3.17 42.09
CA LYS A 341 -3.63 -2.56 40.93
C LYS A 341 -4.25 -1.22 41.31
N ILE A 342 -4.20 -0.30 40.36
CA ILE A 342 -4.82 1.01 40.45
C ILE A 342 -5.63 1.23 39.18
N TYR A 343 -6.87 1.66 39.37
CA TYR A 343 -7.76 2.13 38.32
C TYR A 343 -7.94 3.64 38.47
N ARG A 344 -7.87 4.38 37.37
CA ARG A 344 -8.17 5.81 37.37
C ARG A 344 -8.92 6.19 36.11
N TYR A 345 -10.04 6.89 36.29
CA TYR A 345 -10.82 7.44 35.19
C TYR A 345 -10.73 8.96 35.20
N VAL A 346 -10.45 9.54 34.04
CA VAL A 346 -10.26 10.99 33.85
C VAL A 346 -11.25 11.44 32.80
N ASN A 347 -12.18 12.33 33.19
CA ASN A 347 -13.17 12.91 32.29
C ASN A 347 -12.65 14.22 31.72
N LEU A 348 -12.64 14.36 30.39
CA LEU A 348 -12.20 15.54 29.64
C LEU A 348 -13.39 16.26 28.97
N GLY A 349 -14.61 15.99 29.40
CA GLY A 349 -15.84 16.51 28.80
C GLY A 349 -16.42 15.52 27.79
N GLU A 350 -16.11 15.71 26.51
CA GLU A 350 -16.60 14.86 25.40
C GLU A 350 -15.62 13.72 25.06
N SER A 351 -14.62 13.50 25.89
CA SER A 351 -13.66 12.40 25.80
C SER A 351 -13.20 12.01 27.20
N SER A 352 -12.59 10.83 27.34
CA SER A 352 -12.06 10.40 28.64
C SER A 352 -10.90 9.43 28.50
N VAL A 353 -10.11 9.32 29.57
CA VAL A 353 -8.98 8.39 29.65
C VAL A 353 -9.13 7.50 30.87
N PHE A 354 -9.03 6.19 30.66
CA PHE A 354 -9.04 5.19 31.70
C PHE A 354 -7.67 4.52 31.82
N PHE A 355 -7.09 4.59 33.01
CA PHE A 355 -5.82 4.00 33.37
C PHE A 355 -6.05 2.73 34.18
N MET A 356 -5.36 1.66 33.80
CA MET A 356 -5.21 0.44 34.61
C MET A 356 -3.71 0.16 34.75
N ILE A 357 -3.20 0.33 35.97
CA ILE A 357 -1.80 0.06 36.31
C ILE A 357 -1.74 -1.12 37.27
N THR A 358 -0.86 -2.07 36.99
CA THR A 358 -0.60 -3.22 37.87
C THR A 358 0.89 -3.42 38.07
N GLY A 359 1.27 -4.05 39.18
CA GLY A 359 2.67 -4.35 39.47
C GLY A 359 2.99 -4.16 40.94
N THR A 360 4.24 -4.41 41.31
CA THR A 360 4.71 -4.36 42.70
C THR A 360 6.10 -3.75 42.80
N LYS A 361 6.60 -3.45 44.01
CA LYS A 361 8.04 -3.09 44.21
C LYS A 361 8.98 -4.26 43.89
N ARG A 362 8.46 -5.46 43.63
CA ARG A 362 9.24 -6.67 43.36
C ARG A 362 9.15 -7.14 41.90
N ASP A 363 8.20 -6.63 41.12
CA ASP A 363 7.91 -7.08 39.76
C ASP A 363 7.79 -5.90 38.77
N ALA A 364 7.66 -6.20 37.48
CA ALA A 364 7.39 -5.24 36.43
C ALA A 364 6.06 -4.50 36.67
N ILE A 365 6.07 -3.19 36.44
CA ILE A 365 4.86 -2.38 36.36
C ILE A 365 4.32 -2.44 34.93
N HIS A 366 3.03 -2.73 34.78
CA HIS A 366 2.30 -2.75 33.52
C HIS A 366 1.30 -1.61 33.49
N ILE A 367 1.26 -0.88 32.37
CA ILE A 367 0.43 0.31 32.22
C ILE A 367 -0.48 0.13 31.01
N TRP A 368 -1.78 0.16 31.26
CA TRP A 368 -2.81 0.18 30.24
C TRP A 368 -3.51 1.54 30.27
N ILE A 369 -3.57 2.18 29.11
CA ILE A 369 -4.21 3.48 28.92
C ILE A 369 -5.26 3.30 27.83
N PHE A 370 -6.53 3.48 28.20
CA PHE A 370 -7.67 3.40 27.30
C PHE A 370 -8.21 4.80 27.07
N VAL A 371 -8.18 5.25 25.81
CA VAL A 371 -8.63 6.57 25.40
C VAL A 371 -10.00 6.45 24.72
N ASN A 372 -11.02 7.03 25.33
CA ASN A 372 -12.35 7.18 24.76
C ASN A 372 -12.37 8.45 23.93
N GLY A 373 -11.86 8.37 22.70
CA GLY A 373 -11.64 9.50 21.81
C GLY A 373 -10.81 9.12 20.58
N LYS A 374 -10.59 10.09 19.68
CA LYS A 374 -9.64 10.01 18.57
C LYS A 374 -8.28 10.55 19.01
N ILE A 375 -7.21 9.86 18.60
CA ILE A 375 -5.84 10.31 18.82
C ILE A 375 -5.01 10.05 17.57
N SER A 376 -4.09 10.97 17.27
CA SER A 376 -3.18 10.90 16.13
C SER A 376 -2.01 9.94 16.37
N ASP A 377 -1.27 9.61 15.30
CA ASP A 377 -0.12 8.71 15.37
C ASP A 377 1.01 9.27 16.25
N ASP A 378 1.23 10.59 16.22
CA ASP A 378 2.17 11.29 17.09
C ASP A 378 1.72 11.26 18.56
N ALA A 379 0.41 11.38 18.83
CA ALA A 379 -0.13 11.28 20.18
C ALA A 379 0.08 9.89 20.82
N TYR A 380 0.00 8.79 20.04
CA TYR A 380 0.39 7.47 20.53
C TYR A 380 1.87 7.42 20.94
N ILE A 381 2.76 7.97 20.10
CA ILE A 381 4.20 7.97 20.37
C ILE A 381 4.50 8.79 21.63
N HIS A 382 4.00 10.03 21.68
CA HIS A 382 4.19 10.93 22.82
C HIS A 382 3.58 10.35 24.10
N GLY A 383 2.41 9.70 24.03
CA GLY A 383 1.81 9.05 25.19
C GLY A 383 2.64 7.89 25.74
N ILE A 384 3.23 7.04 24.88
CA ILE A 384 4.13 5.97 25.33
C ILE A 384 5.38 6.55 25.99
N VAL A 385 5.93 7.64 25.43
CA VAL A 385 7.06 8.36 26.01
C VAL A 385 6.69 8.92 27.38
N ALA A 386 5.58 9.65 27.50
CA ALA A 386 5.07 10.22 28.76
C ALA A 386 4.93 9.14 29.84
N ALA A 387 4.24 8.04 29.53
CA ALA A 387 4.05 6.96 30.49
C ALA A 387 5.38 6.30 30.90
N THR A 388 6.35 6.21 29.98
CA THR A 388 7.68 5.67 30.29
C THR A 388 8.46 6.61 31.20
N GLU A 389 8.46 7.90 30.91
CA GLU A 389 9.15 8.94 31.68
C GLU A 389 8.56 9.04 33.10
N ALA A 390 7.24 9.18 33.20
CA ALA A 390 6.48 9.26 34.44
C ALA A 390 6.80 8.09 35.39
N LYS A 391 6.66 6.86 34.89
CA LYS A 391 6.97 5.65 35.66
C LYS A 391 8.44 5.61 36.07
N THR A 392 9.36 5.94 35.17
CA THR A 392 10.80 5.87 35.44
C THR A 392 11.22 6.86 36.54
N ARG A 393 10.62 8.06 36.55
CA ARG A 393 10.81 9.05 37.61
C ARG A 393 10.43 8.50 38.98
N ILE A 394 9.23 7.93 39.12
CA ILE A 394 8.76 7.34 40.39
C ILE A 394 9.63 6.15 40.83
N LEU A 395 9.98 5.25 39.91
CA LEU A 395 10.85 4.11 40.24
C LEU A 395 12.24 4.57 40.75
N PHE A 396 12.77 5.66 40.19
CA PHE A 396 14.04 6.26 40.61
C PHE A 396 13.94 6.86 42.02
N GLU A 397 12.87 7.59 42.31
CA GLU A 397 12.63 8.18 43.65
C GLU A 397 12.52 7.09 44.74
N HIS A 398 11.91 5.95 44.42
CA HIS A 398 11.85 4.78 45.31
C HIS A 398 13.12 3.90 45.32
N HIS A 399 14.19 4.29 44.60
CA HIS A 399 15.47 3.56 44.54
C HIS A 399 15.35 2.10 44.07
N LEU A 400 14.38 1.82 43.19
CA LEU A 400 14.13 0.47 42.67
C LEU A 400 15.11 0.07 41.56
N PRO A 401 15.54 -1.20 41.48
CA PRO A 401 16.57 -1.64 40.55
C PRO A 401 16.13 -1.60 39.08
N ALA A 402 17.08 -1.36 38.17
CA ALA A 402 16.82 -1.27 36.73
C ALA A 402 16.22 -2.55 36.11
N SER A 403 16.40 -3.71 36.75
CA SER A 403 15.76 -4.97 36.33
C SER A 403 14.24 -4.92 36.34
N GLN A 404 13.63 -4.06 37.18
CA GLN A 404 12.18 -3.82 37.24
C GLN A 404 11.69 -2.78 36.21
N GLN A 405 12.60 -2.19 35.43
CA GLN A 405 12.23 -1.21 34.39
C GLN A 405 11.59 -1.83 33.15
N ARG A 406 11.63 -3.17 33.00
CA ARG A 406 10.96 -3.89 31.91
C ARG A 406 9.45 -3.74 32.05
N CYS A 407 8.92 -2.71 31.41
CA CYS A 407 7.51 -2.35 31.47
C CYS A 407 6.87 -2.57 30.10
N SER A 408 5.68 -3.10 30.15
CA SER A 408 4.78 -3.15 29.00
C SER A 408 3.81 -1.99 29.16
N ILE A 409 3.81 -1.08 28.19
CA ILE A 409 2.89 0.05 28.11
C ILE A 409 2.03 -0.19 26.88
N SER A 410 0.73 0.01 27.02
CA SER A 410 -0.21 -0.08 25.92
C SER A 410 -1.18 1.10 25.98
N ILE A 411 -1.31 1.81 24.85
CA ILE A 411 -2.32 2.85 24.65
C ILE A 411 -3.30 2.35 23.61
N ALA A 412 -4.56 2.23 23.97
CA ALA A 412 -5.65 1.78 23.12
C ALA A 412 -6.72 2.87 23.03
N ALA A 413 -7.13 3.27 21.83
CA ALA A 413 -8.14 4.31 21.63
C ALA A 413 -9.33 3.81 20.82
N THR A 414 -10.52 4.31 21.14
CA THR A 414 -11.77 4.00 20.41
C THR A 414 -11.74 4.51 18.97
N GLN A 415 -10.99 5.58 18.70
CA GLN A 415 -10.98 6.29 17.40
C GLN A 415 -12.38 6.79 16.98
N GLN A 416 -13.24 7.02 17.97
CA GLN A 416 -14.59 7.58 17.85
C GLN A 416 -14.69 8.89 18.65
N GLY A 417 -15.67 9.73 18.33
CA GLY A 417 -15.86 11.02 19.00
C GLY A 417 -14.81 12.06 18.63
N ILE A 418 -14.43 12.88 19.62
CA ILE A 418 -13.55 14.03 19.46
C ILE A 418 -12.07 13.66 19.51
N GLN A 419 -11.27 14.40 18.75
CA GLN A 419 -9.83 14.26 18.76
C GLN A 419 -9.22 14.98 19.97
N ILE A 420 -8.48 14.24 20.78
CA ILE A 420 -7.69 14.77 21.88
C ILE A 420 -6.35 15.27 21.33
N ASP A 421 -5.93 16.47 21.74
CA ASP A 421 -4.65 17.04 21.34
C ASP A 421 -3.46 16.22 21.92
N SER A 422 -2.35 16.15 21.17
CA SER A 422 -1.20 15.35 21.60
C SER A 422 -0.53 15.90 22.86
N GLU A 423 -0.47 17.22 23.04
CA GLU A 423 0.17 17.85 24.20
C GLU A 423 -0.73 17.71 25.43
N GLU A 424 -2.03 17.88 25.25
CA GLU A 424 -3.03 17.62 26.29
C GLU A 424 -2.95 16.17 26.77
N LEU A 425 -2.98 15.20 25.86
CA LEU A 425 -2.87 13.78 26.20
C LEU A 425 -1.55 13.44 26.89
N TYR A 426 -0.43 14.02 26.45
CA TYR A 426 0.88 13.84 27.09
C TYR A 426 0.82 14.24 28.58
N ASN A 427 0.30 15.44 28.87
CA ASN A 427 0.23 15.96 30.23
C ASN A 427 -0.68 15.11 31.14
N ILE A 428 -1.83 14.67 30.62
CA ILE A 428 -2.76 13.79 31.34
C ILE A 428 -2.09 12.46 31.68
N ILE A 429 -1.39 11.86 30.72
CA ILE A 429 -0.67 10.60 30.92
C ILE A 429 0.46 10.78 31.92
N ASP A 430 1.30 11.81 31.77
CA ASP A 430 2.45 12.05 32.66
C ASP A 430 2.00 12.18 34.12
N GLN A 431 1.01 13.06 34.36
CA GLN A 431 0.49 13.30 35.71
C GLN A 431 -0.12 12.05 36.32
N HIS A 432 -1.05 11.39 35.62
CA HIS A 432 -1.80 10.28 36.22
C HIS A 432 -1.01 8.99 36.28
N VAL A 433 -0.04 8.76 35.39
CA VAL A 433 0.88 7.64 35.54
C VAL A 433 1.77 7.84 36.76
N CYS A 434 2.27 9.06 37.03
CA CYS A 434 3.01 9.32 38.28
C CYS A 434 2.17 9.00 39.51
N ASP A 435 1.00 9.65 39.63
CA ASP A 435 0.10 9.48 40.77
C ASP A 435 -0.27 8.02 41.01
N CYS A 436 -0.67 7.31 39.94
CA CYS A 436 -1.12 5.92 40.06
C CYS A 436 0.04 4.97 40.37
N THR A 437 1.23 5.23 39.82
CA THR A 437 2.42 4.42 40.12
C THR A 437 2.85 4.61 41.57
N GLU A 438 2.86 5.83 42.08
CA GLU A 438 3.21 6.08 43.48
C GLU A 438 2.17 5.48 44.45
N GLN A 439 0.88 5.60 44.14
CA GLN A 439 -0.18 4.93 44.91
C GLN A 439 -0.01 3.41 44.91
N LEU A 440 0.33 2.82 43.76
CA LEU A 440 0.56 1.38 43.62
C LEU A 440 1.73 0.92 44.51
N LEU A 441 2.85 1.64 44.52
CA LEU A 441 4.02 1.29 45.32
C LEU A 441 3.80 1.51 46.82
N ASN A 442 2.92 2.43 47.21
CA ASN A 442 2.57 2.67 48.60
C ASN A 442 1.56 1.66 49.18
N GLN A 443 1.00 0.76 48.35
CA GLN A 443 0.19 -0.39 48.82
C GLN A 443 1.03 -1.52 49.43
N GLU A 444 2.37 -1.42 49.34
CA GLU A 444 3.36 -2.31 49.98
C GLU A 444 4.17 -1.58 51.04
#